data_AF-A0A3D1RMU9-F1
#
_entry.id   AF-A0A3D1RMU9-F1
#
_cell.length_a   1.000
_cell.length_b   1.000
_cell.length_c   1.000
_cell.angle_alpha   90.00
_cell.angle_beta   90.00
_cell.angle_gamma   90.00
#
_symmetry.space_group_name_H-M   'P 1'
#
loop_
_entity.id
_entity.type
_entity.pdbx_description
1 polymer ?
#
loop_
_entity_poly.entity_id
_entity_poly.type
_entity_poly.pdbx_seq_one_letter_code
_entity_poly.pdbx_strand_id
1 'polypeptide(L)'
;MTLVLNKPVIAVAGSSGKTTTKEMIASILRQKWPIYKSPGNRNNRKNIRQHVKKIKSSHRAIVLEFGMSGKGHLTRSCRIIRPNMAIITMVGTSHIGNFGGSLRNLIRAKSELISHMQPNGILFLNADDRNSKLLLK
;
A
#
# COMPACT_ATOMS: atom_id res chain seq x y z
N MET A 1 -13.24 10.24 -9.82
CA MET A 1 -12.49 9.43 -10.80
C MET A 1 -11.27 8.81 -10.12
N THR A 2 -11.04 7.51 -10.28
CA THR A 2 -9.87 6.80 -9.74
C THR A 2 -8.74 6.86 -10.76
N LEU A 3 -7.51 7.20 -10.35
CA LEU A 3 -6.35 7.18 -11.25
C LEU A 3 -5.88 5.73 -11.48
N VAL A 4 -5.84 5.30 -12.74
CA VAL A 4 -5.27 4.02 -13.18
C VAL A 4 -4.17 4.35 -14.17
N LEU A 5 -2.99 3.73 -14.01
CA LEU A 5 -1.82 4.01 -14.84
C LEU A 5 -1.29 2.73 -15.49
N ASN A 6 -0.85 2.85 -16.74
CA ASN A 6 -0.17 1.78 -17.47
C ASN A 6 1.35 1.79 -17.19
N LYS A 7 1.72 1.67 -15.90
CA LYS A 7 3.10 1.56 -15.40
C LYS A 7 3.07 1.00 -13.96
N PRO A 8 4.19 0.52 -13.40
CA PRO A 8 4.21 0.02 -12.02
C PRO A 8 3.75 1.08 -11.00
N VAL A 9 2.70 0.75 -10.25
CA VAL A 9 2.19 1.49 -9.10
C VAL A 9 2.18 0.52 -7.92
N ILE A 10 3.18 0.67 -7.07
CA ILE A 10 3.49 -0.23 -5.95
C ILE A 10 2.96 0.39 -4.66
N ALA A 11 1.97 -0.25 -4.05
CA ALA A 11 1.45 0.11 -2.74
C ALA A 11 2.12 -0.72 -1.64
N VAL A 12 2.79 -0.08 -0.69
CA VAL A 12 3.42 -0.75 0.47
C VAL A 12 2.58 -0.51 1.72
N ALA A 13 1.99 -1.57 2.25
CA ALA A 13 1.18 -1.58 3.45
C ALA A 13 1.70 -2.60 4.47
N GLY A 14 1.15 -2.57 5.68
CA GLY A 14 1.57 -3.47 6.77
C GLY A 14 1.53 -2.78 8.13
N SER A 15 1.62 -3.56 9.20
CA SER A 15 1.64 -3.00 10.56
C SER A 15 2.98 -2.30 10.83
N SER A 16 4.11 -2.91 10.45
CA SER A 16 5.46 -2.32 10.53
C SER A 16 6.27 -2.61 9.26
N GLY A 17 7.41 -1.93 9.07
CA GLY A 17 8.32 -2.14 7.92
C GLY A 17 7.95 -1.38 6.65
N LYS A 18 6.77 -0.75 6.59
CA LYS A 18 6.28 0.00 5.41
C LYS A 18 7.29 1.01 4.85
N THR A 19 7.75 1.93 5.68
CA THR A 19 8.67 3.00 5.27
C THR A 19 9.97 2.41 4.73
N THR A 20 10.60 1.51 5.48
CA THR A 20 11.85 0.84 5.12
C THR A 20 11.74 0.11 3.80
N THR A 21 10.71 -0.73 3.63
CA THR A 21 10.46 -1.47 2.38
C THR A 21 10.25 -0.52 1.19
N LYS A 22 9.47 0.55 1.36
CA LYS A 22 9.27 1.55 0.30
C LYS A 22 10.59 2.28 -0.05
N GLU A 23 11.41 2.64 0.93
CA GLU A 23 12.73 3.26 0.66
C GLU A 23 13.66 2.29 -0.09
N MET A 24 13.71 1.02 0.30
CA MET A 24 14.52 -0.01 -0.36
C MET A 24 14.09 -0.22 -1.82
N ILE A 25 12.80 -0.40 -2.08
CA ILE A 25 12.25 -0.55 -3.44
C ILE A 25 12.61 0.67 -4.29
N ALA A 26 12.43 1.86 -3.74
CA ALA A 26 12.74 3.08 -4.46
C ALA A 26 14.24 3.26 -4.74
N SER A 27 15.11 2.84 -3.81
CA SER A 27 16.56 2.84 -4.01
C SER A 27 16.94 1.96 -5.22
N ILE A 28 16.40 0.73 -5.26
CA ILE A 28 16.66 -0.23 -6.34
C ILE A 28 16.12 0.30 -7.68
N LEU A 29 14.86 0.75 -7.73
CA LEU A 29 14.25 1.20 -8.99
C LEU A 29 14.91 2.46 -9.55
N ARG A 30 15.42 3.35 -8.70
CA ARG A 30 16.14 4.57 -9.12
C ARG A 30 17.43 4.30 -9.88
N GLN A 31 18.03 3.12 -9.70
CA GLN A 31 19.23 2.75 -10.45
C GLN A 31 18.98 2.73 -11.97
N LYS A 32 17.74 2.49 -12.40
CA LYS A 32 17.39 2.38 -13.82
C LYS A 32 16.38 3.42 -14.31
N TRP A 33 15.50 3.91 -13.43
CA TRP A 33 14.33 4.66 -13.84
C TRP A 33 14.10 5.95 -13.02
N PRO A 34 13.63 7.03 -13.66
CA PRO A 34 12.99 8.12 -12.91
C PRO A 34 11.72 7.58 -12.26
N ILE A 35 11.58 7.74 -10.94
CA ILE A 35 10.43 7.23 -10.18
C ILE A 35 9.82 8.31 -9.29
N TYR A 36 8.56 8.10 -8.92
CA TYR A 36 7.95 8.82 -7.81
C TYR A 36 7.89 7.92 -6.57
N LYS A 37 8.25 8.45 -5.40
CA LYS A 37 8.08 7.78 -4.11
C LYS A 37 7.42 8.73 -3.10
N SER A 38 6.49 8.24 -2.28
CA SER A 38 5.94 9.05 -1.18
C SER A 38 7.04 9.45 -0.15
N PRO A 39 7.15 10.74 0.23
CA PRO A 39 8.11 11.19 1.24
C PRO A 39 7.68 10.81 2.66
N GLY A 40 8.63 10.39 3.49
CA GLY A 40 8.38 9.98 4.89
C GLY A 40 7.28 8.93 5.02
N ASN A 41 6.56 8.95 6.13
CA ASN A 41 5.41 8.09 6.42
C ASN A 41 4.06 8.70 5.99
N ARG A 42 4.06 9.64 5.02
CA ARG A 42 2.85 10.34 4.55
C ARG A 42 1.97 9.39 3.75
N ASN A 43 1.18 8.58 4.45
CA ASN A 43 0.55 7.37 3.90
C ASN A 43 -0.99 7.35 4.04
N ASN A 44 -1.59 8.41 4.58
CA ASN A 44 -3.05 8.52 4.72
C ASN A 44 -3.72 9.00 3.42
N ARG A 45 -5.06 8.91 3.35
CA ARG A 45 -5.86 9.32 2.18
C ARG A 45 -5.54 10.74 1.69
N LYS A 46 -5.37 11.72 2.58
CA LYS A 46 -5.06 13.12 2.21
C LYS A 46 -3.68 13.19 1.55
N ASN A 47 -2.70 12.47 2.09
CA ASN A 47 -1.37 12.39 1.50
C ASN A 47 -1.38 11.70 0.13
N ILE A 48 -2.10 10.58 -0.02
CA ILE A 48 -2.22 9.91 -1.33
C ILE A 48 -2.76 10.85 -2.41
N ARG A 49 -3.78 11.68 -2.10
CA ARG A 49 -4.27 12.70 -3.04
C ARG A 49 -3.20 13.72 -3.42
N GLN A 50 -2.40 14.16 -2.45
CA GLN A 50 -1.31 15.10 -2.71
C GLN A 50 -0.19 14.46 -3.54
N HIS A 51 0.10 13.18 -3.31
CA HIS A 51 1.12 12.44 -4.05
C HIS A 51 0.73 12.26 -5.51
N VAL A 52 -0.53 11.90 -5.78
CA VAL A 52 -1.04 11.77 -7.16
C VAL A 52 -0.81 13.03 -7.99
N LYS A 53 -1.03 14.22 -7.41
CA LYS A 53 -0.79 15.51 -8.07
C LYS A 53 0.69 15.75 -8.42
N LYS A 54 1.61 15.04 -7.78
CA LYS A 54 3.06 15.15 -8.00
C LYS A 54 3.61 14.08 -8.95
N ILE A 55 2.78 13.12 -9.37
CA ILE A 55 3.18 12.11 -10.35
C ILE A 55 3.24 12.77 -11.73
N LYS A 56 4.46 12.93 -12.24
CA LYS A 56 4.76 13.36 -13.61
C LYS A 56 4.71 12.19 -14.60
N SER A 57 4.45 12.51 -15.86
CA SER A 57 4.46 11.54 -16.99
C SER A 57 5.82 10.84 -17.13
N SER A 58 6.92 11.55 -16.86
CA SER A 58 8.29 11.03 -16.94
C SER A 58 8.62 9.93 -15.92
N HIS A 59 7.88 9.81 -14.81
CA HIS A 59 8.12 8.72 -13.87
C HIS A 59 7.73 7.38 -14.50
N ARG A 60 8.64 6.42 -14.48
CA ARG A 60 8.41 5.06 -15.01
C ARG A 60 7.90 4.08 -13.96
N ALA A 61 8.03 4.40 -12.68
CA ALA A 61 7.41 3.65 -11.58
C ALA A 61 6.99 4.59 -10.44
N ILE A 62 6.01 4.16 -9.65
CA ILE A 62 5.46 4.90 -8.51
C ILE A 62 5.44 3.97 -7.29
N VAL A 63 6.03 4.40 -6.17
CA VAL A 63 6.09 3.64 -4.91
C VAL A 63 5.43 4.45 -3.81
N LEU A 64 4.27 3.99 -3.32
CA LEU A 64 3.48 4.71 -2.32
C LEU A 64 3.33 3.87 -1.06
N GLU A 65 3.55 4.50 0.09
CA GLU A 65 3.16 3.93 1.36
C GLU A 65 1.66 4.09 1.60
N PHE A 66 0.98 3.00 1.94
CA PHE A 66 -0.45 2.96 2.25
C PHE A 66 -0.64 2.64 3.73
N GLY A 67 -1.18 3.61 4.47
CA GLY A 67 -1.49 3.50 5.89
C GLY A 67 -2.98 3.31 6.15
N MET A 68 -3.29 2.67 7.27
CA MET A 68 -4.66 2.61 7.79
C MET A 68 -4.66 2.66 9.32
N SER A 69 -5.69 3.31 9.85
CA SER A 69 -5.99 3.37 11.28
C SER A 69 -7.44 2.98 11.56
N GLY A 70 -8.17 2.54 10.55
CA GLY A 70 -9.58 2.17 10.63
C GLY A 70 -10.08 1.55 9.34
N LYS A 71 -11.26 0.92 9.41
CA LYS A 71 -11.94 0.27 8.29
C LYS A 71 -12.23 1.28 7.16
N GLY A 72 -12.08 0.85 5.92
CA GLY A 72 -12.31 1.60 4.69
C GLY A 72 -11.16 2.53 4.29
N HIS A 73 -10.08 2.62 5.07
CA HIS A 73 -8.98 3.55 4.78
C HIS A 73 -8.18 3.12 3.54
N LEU A 74 -7.93 1.82 3.39
CA LEU A 74 -7.23 1.30 2.21
C LEU A 74 -8.15 1.33 0.99
N THR A 75 -9.45 1.00 1.14
CA THR A 75 -10.44 1.20 0.08
C THR A 75 -10.44 2.64 -0.45
N ARG A 76 -10.50 3.63 0.44
CA ARG A 76 -10.52 5.06 0.07
C ARG A 76 -9.23 5.51 -0.61
N SER A 77 -8.09 4.91 -0.24
CA SER A 77 -6.79 5.19 -0.86
C SER A 77 -6.71 4.58 -2.27
N CYS A 78 -7.15 3.33 -2.45
CA CYS A 78 -7.21 2.67 -3.75
C CYS A 78 -8.19 3.35 -4.73
N ARG A 79 -9.25 4.01 -4.21
CA ARG A 79 -10.16 4.85 -5.01
C ARG A 79 -9.53 6.16 -5.49
N ILE A 80 -8.36 6.55 -4.99
CA ILE A 80 -7.61 7.72 -5.48
C ILE A 80 -6.64 7.29 -6.58
N ILE A 81 -5.85 6.26 -6.32
CA ILE A 81 -4.94 5.64 -7.28
C ILE A 81 -5.00 4.13 -7.09
N ARG A 82 -5.23 3.39 -8.17
CA ARG A 82 -5.39 1.94 -8.13
C ARG A 82 -4.05 1.24 -8.41
N PRO A 83 -3.40 0.66 -7.38
CA PRO A 83 -2.11 -0.01 -7.57
C PRO A 83 -2.26 -1.28 -8.40
N ASN A 84 -1.27 -1.59 -9.24
CA ASN A 84 -1.14 -2.90 -9.92
C ASN A 84 -0.12 -3.80 -9.21
N MET A 85 0.56 -3.31 -8.18
CA MET A 85 1.41 -4.11 -7.31
C MET A 85 1.15 -3.72 -5.86
N ALA A 86 0.99 -4.69 -4.98
CA ALA A 86 0.77 -4.46 -3.56
C ALA A 86 1.70 -5.33 -2.73
N ILE A 87 2.23 -4.76 -1.66
CA ILE A 87 3.09 -5.45 -0.70
C ILE A 87 2.45 -5.27 0.67
N ILE A 88 2.23 -6.38 1.38
CA ILE A 88 1.85 -6.35 2.78
C ILE A 88 3.00 -6.95 3.58
N THR A 89 3.75 -6.09 4.27
CA THR A 89 5.01 -6.46 4.94
C THR A 89 4.79 -7.41 6.13
N MET A 90 3.76 -7.17 6.93
CA MET A 90 3.29 -8.05 8.00
C MET A 90 1.95 -7.57 8.59
N VAL A 91 1.28 -8.45 9.33
CA VAL A 91 0.04 -8.19 10.06
C VAL A 91 0.26 -8.38 11.57
N GLY A 92 0.63 -7.29 12.23
CA GLY A 92 0.68 -7.17 13.70
C GLY A 92 -0.49 -6.37 14.28
N THR A 93 -0.43 -6.05 15.57
CA THR A 93 -1.50 -5.41 16.36
C THR A 93 -1.52 -3.87 16.32
N SER A 94 -0.81 -3.26 15.37
CA SER A 94 -0.83 -1.80 15.20
C SER A 94 -2.25 -1.30 14.97
N HIS A 95 -2.67 -0.31 15.77
CA HIS A 95 -4.02 0.26 15.78
C HIS A 95 -5.15 -0.73 16.13
N ILE A 96 -4.86 -1.89 16.73
CA ILE A 96 -5.88 -2.91 17.02
C ILE A 96 -7.04 -2.39 17.88
N GLY A 97 -6.80 -1.40 18.76
CA GLY A 97 -7.85 -0.73 19.53
C GLY A 97 -8.93 -0.10 18.64
N ASN A 98 -8.55 0.47 17.50
CA ASN A 98 -9.48 1.05 16.52
C ASN A 98 -10.30 -0.03 15.76
N PHE A 99 -9.95 -1.30 15.94
CA PHE A 99 -10.63 -2.46 15.40
C PHE A 99 -11.34 -3.27 16.50
N GLY A 100 -11.61 -2.64 17.65
CA GLY A 100 -12.28 -3.27 18.80
C GLY A 100 -11.47 -4.39 19.44
N GLY A 101 -10.12 -4.31 19.39
CA GLY A 101 -9.25 -5.37 19.88
C GLY A 101 -9.22 -6.63 19.00
N SER A 102 -9.92 -6.64 17.86
CA SER A 102 -10.07 -7.83 17.02
C SER A 102 -9.01 -7.88 15.91
N LEU A 103 -8.13 -8.89 15.99
CA LEU A 103 -7.17 -9.20 14.93
C LEU A 103 -7.87 -9.51 13.60
N ARG A 104 -9.03 -10.20 13.65
CA ARG A 104 -9.83 -10.52 12.46
C ARG A 104 -10.32 -9.25 11.76
N ASN A 105 -10.78 -8.26 12.51
CA ASN A 105 -11.21 -6.97 11.95
C ASN A 105 -10.03 -6.20 11.34
N LEU A 106 -8.85 -6.25 11.98
CA LEU A 106 -7.62 -5.65 11.45
C LEU A 106 -7.18 -6.32 10.15
N ILE A 107 -7.18 -7.65 10.08
CA ILE A 107 -6.91 -8.43 8.86
C ILE A 107 -7.88 -8.02 7.76
N ARG A 108 -9.19 -8.01 8.05
CA ARG A 108 -10.22 -7.65 7.07
C ARG A 108 -10.04 -6.23 6.52
N ALA A 109 -9.67 -5.28 7.38
CA ALA A 109 -9.36 -3.92 6.97
C ALA A 109 -8.09 -3.86 6.11
N LYS A 110 -7.09 -4.72 6.36
CA LYS A 110 -5.87 -4.79 5.55
C LYS A 110 -6.14 -5.41 4.17
N SER A 111 -6.99 -6.45 4.12
CA SER A 111 -7.41 -7.11 2.88
C SER A 111 -8.17 -6.18 1.93
N GLU A 112 -8.67 -5.02 2.39
CA GLU A 112 -9.23 -3.98 1.51
C GLU A 112 -8.26 -3.56 0.40
N LEU A 113 -6.94 -3.57 0.65
CA LEU A 113 -5.95 -3.30 -0.40
C LEU A 113 -6.01 -4.36 -1.52
N ILE A 114 -6.14 -5.63 -1.14
CA ILE A 114 -6.24 -6.76 -2.07
C ILE A 114 -7.54 -6.67 -2.89
N SER A 115 -8.66 -6.37 -2.24
CA SER A 115 -9.96 -6.24 -2.90
C SER A 115 -10.07 -5.02 -3.82
N HIS A 116 -9.20 -4.03 -3.70
CA HIS A 116 -9.32 -2.76 -4.43
C HIS A 116 -8.12 -2.38 -5.30
N MET A 117 -7.02 -3.15 -5.27
CA MET A 117 -5.98 -3.08 -6.29
C MET A 117 -6.51 -3.52 -7.68
N GLN A 118 -5.68 -3.44 -8.71
CA GLN A 118 -6.09 -3.90 -10.04
C GLN A 118 -6.31 -5.43 -10.04
N PRO A 119 -7.35 -5.96 -10.72
CA PRO A 119 -7.67 -7.39 -10.69
C PRO A 119 -6.51 -8.32 -11.11
N ASN A 120 -5.73 -7.90 -12.11
CA ASN A 120 -4.57 -8.65 -12.62
C ASN A 120 -3.25 -8.14 -12.03
N GLY A 121 -3.30 -7.47 -10.87
CA GLY A 121 -2.13 -6.97 -10.19
C GLY A 121 -1.38 -8.05 -9.43
N ILE A 122 -0.15 -7.77 -9.03
CA ILE A 122 0.72 -8.70 -8.30
C ILE A 122 0.68 -8.36 -6.81
N LEU A 123 0.33 -9.33 -5.98
CA LEU A 123 0.36 -9.22 -4.52
C LEU A 123 1.58 -9.96 -3.96
N PHE A 124 2.36 -9.26 -3.13
CA PHE A 124 3.45 -9.83 -2.37
C PHE A 124 3.07 -9.87 -0.88
N LEU A 125 3.09 -11.07 -0.31
CA LEU A 125 2.85 -11.33 1.10
C LEU A 125 4.10 -11.90 1.75
N ASN A 126 4.30 -11.58 3.01
CA ASN A 126 5.35 -12.20 3.81
C ASN A 126 4.95 -13.64 4.18
N ALA A 127 5.69 -14.62 3.66
CA ALA A 127 5.42 -16.04 3.89
C ALA A 127 5.67 -16.48 5.35
N ASP A 128 6.57 -15.79 6.05
CA ASP A 128 6.96 -16.08 7.42
C ASP A 128 5.96 -15.53 8.44
N ASP A 129 5.12 -14.56 8.05
CA ASP A 129 4.06 -14.00 8.89
C ASP A 129 2.79 -14.86 8.81
N ARG A 130 2.49 -15.59 9.89
CA ARG A 130 1.30 -16.45 10.00
C ARG A 130 -0.01 -15.68 9.73
N ASN A 131 -0.08 -14.41 10.13
CA ASN A 131 -1.28 -13.60 9.95
C ASN A 131 -1.42 -13.12 8.50
N SER A 132 -0.33 -12.98 7.74
CA SER A 132 -0.38 -12.64 6.32
C SER A 132 -1.08 -13.73 5.49
N LYS A 133 -0.97 -15.00 5.89
CA LYS A 133 -1.71 -16.12 5.26
C LYS A 133 -3.23 -15.98 5.39
N LEU A 134 -3.71 -15.26 6.40
CA LEU A 134 -5.14 -15.03 6.63
C LEU A 134 -5.72 -13.93 5.73
N LEU A 135 -4.88 -13.14 5.05
CA LEU A 135 -5.34 -12.08 4.15
C LEU A 135 -6.00 -12.62 2.87
N LEU A 136 -5.71 -13.88 2.52
CA LEU A 136 -6.21 -14.58 1.34
C LEU A 136 -7.48 -15.40 1.59
N LYS A 137 -7.97 -15.42 2.83
CA LYS A 137 -9.21 -16.11 3.24
C LYS A 137 -10.37 -15.12 3.29
#